data_AF-A0AAW8G6X9-F1
#
_entry.id   AF-A0AAW8G6X9-F1
#
_cell.length_a   1.000
_cell.length_b   1.000
_cell.length_c   1.000
_cell.angle_alpha   90.00
_cell.angle_beta   90.00
_cell.angle_gamma   90.00
#
_symmetry.space_group_name_H-M   'P 1'
#
loop_
_entity.id
_entity.type
_entity.pdbx_description
1 polymer ?
#
loop_
_entity_poly.entity_id
_entity_poly.type
_entity_poly.pdbx_seq_one_letter_code
_entity_poly.pdbx_strand_id
1 'polypeptide(L)'
;MKKMPVTLGVFVLAAAVSASVRAQQAQAAAAQGATEQNPQDARATKAKDLDRMIVTGTRAPKAVDKIPGAISVISPQEVAQTLAVTEDATAVLARTVPGYSESSQAMSNTGETLRGRIPLRLFDGIPQGSPLREGTRNGTFTDMGIVGRIEVINGPSASEGIGATGGVINYISKVPDKIGSETTFTARYLTQGHSDSDGYKLGLTYGLKQDSYDFIGAVSYLDRGIAYDGKGRTVGMNTSGSLADSESRNIYLKGGYNFGEDGEQRLQATYSRFKIEGKGEWIQVLGCRGPTDSPPCATPYPNTSVKGQIFGSKDAFNDFEQYSLQYTHQDFFGGRLDLVGYKADQAMRYLPENGDDKQLVKVGPGFDESKRIYDQSEIVSNKKGLRTSWTRSALFDVSGLELHTGVDLVEDRAQQRLALTNRVWVPPMDYKSTRALRAAVLGHRPADPERRLPA
;
A
#
# COMPACT_ATOMS: atom_id res chain seq x y z
N MET A 1 -34.45 -37.38 2.55
CA MET A 1 -33.60 -36.78 3.62
C MET A 1 -34.22 -35.46 4.02
N LYS A 2 -34.64 -35.33 5.28
CA LYS A 2 -35.39 -34.18 5.82
C LYS A 2 -34.50 -32.92 5.85
N LYS A 3 -35.02 -31.82 5.31
CA LYS A 3 -34.45 -30.47 5.47
C LYS A 3 -34.81 -29.94 6.85
N MET A 4 -33.80 -29.60 7.66
CA MET A 4 -33.97 -28.83 8.90
C MET A 4 -33.84 -27.34 8.56
N PRO A 5 -34.75 -26.46 9.00
CA PRO A 5 -34.53 -25.02 8.94
C PRO A 5 -33.69 -24.60 10.15
N VAL A 6 -32.56 -23.94 9.89
CA VAL A 6 -31.77 -23.26 10.93
C VAL A 6 -32.32 -21.83 11.02
N THR A 7 -33.10 -21.57 12.06
CA THR A 7 -33.54 -20.24 12.48
C THR A 7 -32.38 -19.58 13.23
N LEU A 8 -31.67 -18.63 12.59
CA LEU A 8 -30.75 -17.73 13.30
C LEU A 8 -31.52 -16.47 13.72
N GLY A 9 -31.69 -16.31 15.03
CA GLY A 9 -32.32 -15.15 15.65
C GLY A 9 -31.47 -13.89 15.47
N VAL A 10 -32.10 -12.83 14.97
CA VAL A 10 -31.54 -11.48 14.87
C VAL A 10 -31.72 -10.80 16.23
N PHE A 11 -30.63 -10.57 16.96
CA PHE A 11 -30.62 -9.66 18.12
C PHE A 11 -30.29 -8.25 17.64
N VAL A 12 -31.30 -7.39 17.58
CA VAL A 12 -31.15 -5.94 17.39
C VAL A 12 -30.82 -5.32 18.75
N LEU A 13 -29.59 -4.88 18.95
CA LEU A 13 -29.20 -4.07 20.11
C LEU A 13 -29.29 -2.59 19.73
N ALA A 14 -30.38 -1.94 20.12
CA ALA A 14 -30.52 -0.48 20.01
C ALA A 14 -29.80 0.19 21.18
N ALA A 15 -28.68 0.85 20.91
CA ALA A 15 -28.04 1.78 21.84
C ALA A 15 -28.27 3.21 21.35
N ALA A 16 -29.03 3.98 22.14
CA ALA A 16 -29.38 5.36 21.88
C ALA A 16 -28.13 6.28 21.97
N VAL A 17 -27.94 7.09 20.94
CA VAL A 17 -26.93 8.16 20.87
C VAL A 17 -27.58 9.46 21.35
N SER A 18 -27.20 9.92 22.55
CA SER A 18 -27.55 11.26 23.05
C SER A 18 -26.48 11.79 24.00
N ALA A 19 -25.37 12.36 23.48
CA ALA A 19 -24.53 13.32 24.21
C ALA A 19 -23.41 13.89 23.32
N SER A 20 -23.71 14.84 22.42
CA SER A 20 -22.66 15.60 21.72
C SER A 20 -23.16 16.94 21.15
N VAL A 21 -23.80 17.77 21.99
CA VAL A 21 -24.16 19.16 21.61
C VAL A 21 -23.85 20.20 22.72
N ARG A 22 -22.89 19.94 23.63
CA ARG A 22 -22.51 20.94 24.67
C ARG A 22 -21.05 21.32 24.75
N ALA A 23 -20.17 20.77 23.91
CA ALA A 23 -18.74 21.09 23.97
C ALA A 23 -18.31 22.29 23.09
N GLN A 24 -19.19 22.83 22.24
CA GLN A 24 -18.79 23.75 21.16
C GLN A 24 -19.06 25.25 21.45
N GLN A 25 -19.39 25.62 22.70
CA GLN A 25 -19.69 27.01 23.08
C GLN A 25 -18.79 27.62 24.16
N ALA A 26 -17.75 26.91 24.64
CA ALA A 26 -16.85 27.44 25.68
C ALA A 26 -15.52 28.03 25.15
N GLN A 27 -15.28 28.04 23.84
CA GLN A 27 -13.97 28.40 23.26
C GLN A 27 -13.85 29.86 22.77
N ALA A 28 -14.80 30.73 23.13
CA ALA A 28 -14.80 32.14 22.71
C ALA A 28 -14.86 33.11 23.90
N ALA A 29 -14.03 32.91 24.93
CA ALA A 29 -13.70 33.96 25.91
C ALA A 29 -12.54 33.53 26.82
N ALA A 30 -11.29 33.72 26.40
CA ALA A 30 -10.14 34.02 27.27
C ALA A 30 -8.85 34.07 26.44
N ALA A 31 -8.67 35.15 25.69
CA ALA A 31 -7.33 35.60 25.31
C ALA A 31 -7.00 36.79 26.20
N GLN A 32 -6.09 36.58 27.17
CA GLN A 32 -5.11 37.54 27.70
C GLN A 32 -4.60 37.04 29.06
N GLY A 33 -3.34 36.64 29.09
CA GLY A 33 -2.63 36.24 30.30
C GLY A 33 -1.36 35.49 29.89
N ALA A 34 -0.21 36.13 30.06
CA ALA A 34 1.07 35.47 29.93
C ALA A 34 1.20 34.41 31.03
N THR A 35 1.45 33.16 30.66
CA THR A 35 1.75 32.11 31.62
C THR A 35 2.71 31.09 31.03
N GLU A 36 3.62 30.67 31.91
CA GLU A 36 4.74 29.77 31.72
C GLU A 36 4.35 28.47 30.98
N GLN A 37 5.25 27.98 30.13
CA GLN A 37 5.09 26.75 29.38
C GLN A 37 4.90 25.55 30.33
N ASN A 38 3.67 25.05 30.40
CA ASN A 38 3.30 23.89 31.20
C ASN A 38 3.98 22.62 30.61
N PRO A 39 4.68 21.79 31.42
CA PRO A 39 5.32 20.56 30.95
C PRO A 39 4.37 19.57 30.24
N GLN A 40 3.07 19.64 30.53
CA GLN A 40 2.04 18.83 29.87
C GLN A 40 1.80 19.24 28.40
N ASP A 41 1.89 20.53 28.06
CA ASP A 41 1.74 21.00 26.68
C ASP A 41 2.98 20.67 25.85
N ALA A 42 4.18 20.75 26.43
CA ALA A 42 5.41 20.31 25.79
C ALA A 42 5.42 18.79 25.52
N ARG A 43 4.83 17.99 26.43
CA ARG A 43 4.71 16.54 26.27
C ARG A 43 3.65 16.16 25.23
N ALA A 44 2.52 16.87 25.19
CA ALA A 44 1.50 16.70 24.16
C ALA A 44 1.98 17.13 22.76
N THR A 45 2.80 18.19 22.70
CA THR A 45 3.45 18.64 21.46
C THR A 45 4.50 17.63 21.00
N LYS A 46 5.37 17.14 21.89
CA LYS A 46 6.32 16.05 21.57
C LYS A 46 5.63 14.76 21.11
N ALA A 47 4.51 14.38 21.72
CA ALA A 47 3.74 13.21 21.29
C ALA A 47 3.16 13.41 19.88
N LYS A 48 2.60 14.59 19.58
CA LYS A 48 2.15 14.96 18.22
C LYS A 48 3.29 15.00 17.20
N ASP A 49 4.49 15.43 17.59
CA ASP A 49 5.65 15.45 16.70
C ASP A 49 6.18 14.04 16.40
N LEU A 50 6.16 13.13 17.39
CA LEU A 50 6.49 11.71 17.19
C LEU A 50 5.52 11.01 16.24
N ASP A 51 4.22 11.31 16.34
CA ASP A 51 3.16 10.81 15.45
C ASP A 51 3.28 11.38 14.02
N ARG A 52 4.02 12.48 13.84
CA ARG A 52 4.26 13.16 12.56
C ARG A 52 5.73 13.10 12.13
N MET A 53 6.42 12.02 12.49
CA MET A 53 7.72 11.70 11.90
C MET A 53 7.55 10.93 10.59
N ILE A 54 8.35 11.29 9.60
CA ILE A 54 8.48 10.59 8.33
C ILE A 54 9.91 10.07 8.18
N VAL A 55 10.04 8.88 7.61
CA VAL A 55 11.35 8.28 7.29
C VAL A 55 11.59 8.28 5.78
N THR A 56 10.52 8.16 4.99
CA THR A 56 10.59 8.17 3.53
C THR A 56 11.20 9.47 3.02
N GLY A 57 12.04 9.40 1.98
CA GLY A 57 12.68 10.55 1.36
C GLY A 57 13.90 11.09 2.10
N THR A 58 13.88 11.10 3.44
CA THR A 58 14.99 11.55 4.31
C THR A 58 15.88 10.42 4.79
N ARG A 59 15.37 9.18 4.79
CA ARG A 59 16.03 7.93 5.26
C ARG A 59 16.46 7.92 6.72
N ALA A 60 16.27 9.04 7.42
CA ALA A 60 16.34 9.18 8.85
C ALA A 60 14.99 9.76 9.32
N PRO A 61 14.45 9.33 10.47
CA PRO A 61 13.24 9.91 11.02
C PRO A 61 13.39 11.44 11.15
N LYS A 62 12.52 12.19 10.49
CA LYS A 62 12.44 13.65 10.57
C LYS A 62 11.00 14.08 10.78
N ALA A 63 10.81 15.14 11.55
CA ALA A 63 9.49 15.76 11.68
C ALA A 63 9.05 16.36 10.33
N VAL A 64 7.76 16.25 10.01
CA VAL A 64 7.20 16.69 8.71
C VAL A 64 7.46 18.18 8.45
N ASP A 65 7.48 19.03 9.47
CA ASP A 65 7.75 20.47 9.37
C ASP A 65 9.22 20.80 9.01
N LYS A 66 10.13 19.83 9.14
CA LYS A 66 11.55 19.97 8.83
C LYS A 66 11.92 19.53 7.42
N ILE A 67 10.96 19.08 6.61
CA ILE A 67 11.24 18.59 5.27
C ILE A 67 10.64 19.54 4.24
N PRO A 68 11.45 20.07 3.31
CA PRO A 68 10.95 20.85 2.20
C PRO A 68 10.07 19.99 1.27
N GLY A 69 8.79 20.32 1.16
CA GLY A 69 7.87 19.66 0.22
C GLY A 69 6.46 19.47 0.78
N ALA A 70 5.51 19.17 -0.10
CA ALA A 70 4.16 18.81 0.33
C ALA A 70 4.14 17.34 0.75
N ILE A 71 4.13 17.09 2.06
CA ILE A 71 4.14 15.76 2.66
C ILE A 71 2.82 15.51 3.37
N SER A 72 2.27 14.33 3.18
CA SER A 72 1.09 13.85 3.89
C SER A 72 1.46 12.57 4.64
N VAL A 73 1.14 12.53 5.93
CA VAL A 73 1.25 11.31 6.75
C VAL A 73 -0.17 10.94 7.13
N ILE A 74 -0.61 9.78 6.65
CA ILE A 74 -1.90 9.21 6.99
C ILE A 74 -1.67 8.36 8.23
N SER A 75 -2.24 8.81 9.35
CA SER A 75 -2.08 8.23 10.67
C SER A 75 -2.72 6.83 10.78
N PRO A 76 -2.30 6.01 11.76
CA PRO A 76 -2.95 4.72 12.02
C PRO A 76 -4.46 4.83 12.23
N GLN A 77 -4.93 5.92 12.82
CA GLN A 77 -6.33 6.19 13.10
C GLN A 77 -7.10 6.48 11.80
N GLU A 78 -6.55 7.30 10.91
CA GLU A 78 -7.15 7.58 9.60
C GLU A 78 -7.21 6.34 8.71
N VAL A 79 -6.15 5.52 8.73
CA VAL A 79 -6.14 4.20 8.07
C VAL A 79 -7.27 3.34 8.65
N ALA A 80 -7.32 3.16 9.97
CA ALA A 80 -8.34 2.33 10.62
C ALA A 80 -9.77 2.78 10.35
N GLN A 81 -10.03 4.10 10.38
CA GLN A 81 -11.34 4.67 10.07
C GLN A 81 -11.76 4.39 8.62
N THR A 82 -10.83 4.51 7.68
CA THR A 82 -11.13 4.23 6.27
C THR A 82 -11.36 2.74 6.03
N LEU A 83 -10.61 1.90 6.73
CA LEU A 83 -10.77 0.45 6.69
C LEU A 83 -12.10 -0.07 7.26
N ALA A 84 -12.89 0.78 7.92
CA ALA A 84 -14.26 0.43 8.29
C ALA A 84 -15.19 0.32 7.07
N VAL A 85 -14.82 0.91 5.92
CA VAL A 85 -15.68 1.01 4.73
C VAL A 85 -15.07 0.36 3.50
N THR A 86 -13.73 0.24 3.44
CA THR A 86 -13.03 -0.34 2.28
C THR A 86 -11.82 -1.15 2.70
N GLU A 87 -11.49 -2.20 1.94
CA GLU A 87 -10.26 -2.98 2.10
C GLU A 87 -9.22 -2.60 1.03
N ASP A 88 -9.52 -1.60 0.20
CA ASP A 88 -8.66 -1.13 -0.88
C ASP A 88 -7.71 -0.03 -0.39
N ALA A 89 -6.40 -0.33 -0.47
CA ALA A 89 -5.31 0.57 -0.11
C ALA A 89 -5.34 1.91 -0.87
N THR A 90 -5.76 1.90 -2.13
CA THR A 90 -5.76 3.07 -3.01
C THR A 90 -6.96 3.97 -2.72
N ALA A 91 -8.08 3.40 -2.27
CA ALA A 91 -9.24 4.14 -1.80
C ALA A 91 -8.95 4.92 -0.50
N VAL A 92 -8.02 4.45 0.33
CA VAL A 92 -7.52 5.22 1.49
C VAL A 92 -6.84 6.50 1.01
N LEU A 93 -5.97 6.39 0.01
CA LEU A 93 -5.25 7.54 -0.55
C LEU A 93 -6.19 8.54 -1.23
N ALA A 94 -7.12 8.07 -2.06
CA ALA A 94 -8.07 8.93 -2.76
C ALA A 94 -8.87 9.84 -1.80
N ARG A 95 -9.20 9.34 -0.60
CA ARG A 95 -9.96 10.09 0.42
C ARG A 95 -9.11 11.02 1.27
N THR A 96 -7.82 10.73 1.43
CA THR A 96 -6.95 11.39 2.43
C THR A 96 -5.86 12.26 1.80
N VAL A 97 -5.54 12.06 0.52
CA VAL A 97 -4.41 12.72 -0.15
C VAL A 97 -4.91 13.60 -1.29
N PRO A 98 -4.90 14.93 -1.11
CA PRO A 98 -5.23 15.86 -2.18
C PRO A 98 -4.30 15.68 -3.40
N GLY A 99 -4.91 15.56 -4.58
CA GLY A 99 -4.19 15.38 -5.84
C GLY A 99 -3.81 13.92 -6.12
N TYR A 100 -4.19 12.96 -5.28
CA TYR A 100 -4.28 11.56 -5.69
C TYR A 100 -5.57 11.37 -6.49
N SER A 101 -5.52 10.59 -7.55
CA SER A 101 -6.68 10.18 -8.36
C SER A 101 -7.66 9.31 -7.56
N GLU A 102 -8.88 9.18 -8.06
CA GLU A 102 -9.80 8.18 -7.52
C GLU A 102 -9.25 6.75 -7.64
N SER A 103 -9.68 5.90 -6.71
CA SER A 103 -9.39 4.47 -6.76
C SER A 103 -10.13 3.80 -7.92
N SER A 104 -9.43 2.91 -8.61
CA SER A 104 -9.98 2.03 -9.63
C SER A 104 -10.91 0.93 -9.09
N GLN A 105 -10.86 0.66 -7.78
CA GLN A 105 -11.46 -0.49 -7.10
C GLN A 105 -11.15 -1.83 -7.78
N ALA A 106 -10.03 -1.89 -8.48
CA ALA A 106 -9.54 -3.05 -9.20
C ALA A 106 -8.20 -3.46 -8.62
N MET A 107 -7.76 -4.68 -8.93
CA MET A 107 -6.39 -5.05 -8.62
C MET A 107 -5.40 -4.25 -9.51
N SER A 108 -5.88 -3.59 -10.58
CA SER A 108 -5.10 -2.68 -11.43
C SER A 108 -5.27 -1.24 -11.00
N ASN A 109 -4.17 -0.53 -10.85
CA ASN A 109 -4.11 0.90 -10.56
C ASN A 109 -3.84 1.75 -11.81
N THR A 110 -4.26 1.26 -12.98
CA THR A 110 -4.22 2.04 -14.23
C THR A 110 -5.03 3.33 -14.05
N GLY A 111 -4.44 4.45 -14.44
CA GLY A 111 -5.06 5.77 -14.27
C GLY A 111 -4.91 6.35 -12.86
N GLU A 112 -4.35 5.59 -11.91
CA GLU A 112 -4.10 6.11 -10.58
C GLU A 112 -2.80 6.92 -10.54
N THR A 113 -2.94 8.23 -10.29
CA THR A 113 -1.85 9.19 -10.34
C THR A 113 -1.78 10.05 -9.10
N LEU A 114 -0.58 10.54 -8.80
CA LEU A 114 -0.34 11.60 -7.82
C LEU A 114 0.09 12.85 -8.60
N ARG A 115 -0.76 13.88 -8.56
CA ARG A 115 -0.61 15.14 -9.31
C ARG A 115 -0.38 14.90 -10.81
N GLY A 116 -1.13 13.96 -11.38
CA GLY A 116 -1.10 13.63 -12.82
C GLY A 116 0.09 12.78 -13.27
N ARG A 117 0.89 12.25 -12.35
CA ARG A 117 2.04 11.37 -12.66
C ARG A 117 1.98 10.07 -11.84
N ILE A 118 2.66 9.03 -12.32
CA ILE A 118 2.67 7.73 -11.65
C ILE A 118 3.57 7.82 -10.39
N PRO A 119 3.04 7.51 -9.18
CA PRO A 119 3.82 7.49 -7.96
C PRO A 119 4.59 6.15 -7.80
N LEU A 120 5.74 6.21 -7.13
CA LEU A 120 6.43 5.01 -6.66
C LEU A 120 5.76 4.50 -5.38
N ARG A 121 5.28 3.26 -5.40
CA ARG A 121 4.68 2.59 -4.24
C ARG A 121 5.70 1.68 -3.55
N LEU A 122 5.84 1.85 -2.24
CA LEU A 122 6.78 1.13 -1.37
C LEU A 122 6.04 0.45 -0.22
N PHE A 123 6.52 -0.71 0.23
CA PHE A 123 6.07 -1.34 1.48
C PHE A 123 7.27 -1.54 2.39
N ASP A 124 7.28 -0.89 3.55
CA ASP A 124 8.46 -0.78 4.42
C ASP A 124 9.71 -0.33 3.63
N GLY A 125 9.54 0.60 2.68
CA GLY A 125 10.60 1.11 1.81
C GLY A 125 10.96 0.21 0.61
N ILE A 126 10.37 -0.97 0.46
CA ILE A 126 10.68 -1.91 -0.63
C ILE A 126 9.76 -1.63 -1.84
N PRO A 127 10.29 -1.45 -3.06
CA PRO A 127 9.47 -1.14 -4.24
C PRO A 127 8.50 -2.25 -4.60
N GLN A 128 7.23 -1.89 -4.76
CA GLN A 128 6.15 -2.81 -5.14
C GLN A 128 5.95 -2.89 -6.65
N GLY A 129 6.64 -2.08 -7.46
CA GLY A 129 6.63 -2.19 -8.93
C GLY A 129 7.95 -2.70 -9.51
N SER A 130 7.98 -2.94 -10.82
CA SER A 130 9.21 -3.16 -11.59
C SER A 130 9.42 -1.99 -12.56
N PRO A 131 10.61 -1.33 -12.59
CA PRO A 131 10.92 -0.34 -13.61
C PRO A 131 11.08 -0.94 -15.01
N LEU A 132 11.42 -2.24 -15.12
CA LEU A 132 11.59 -2.95 -16.39
C LEU A 132 10.25 -3.28 -17.05
N ARG A 133 9.29 -3.70 -16.23
CA ARG A 133 7.96 -4.08 -16.71
C ARG A 133 6.91 -3.70 -15.67
N GLU A 134 6.47 -2.46 -15.77
CA GLU A 134 5.36 -1.94 -14.97
C GLU A 134 4.07 -2.65 -15.39
N GLY A 135 3.37 -3.30 -14.44
CA GLY A 135 2.16 -4.07 -14.69
C GLY A 135 0.85 -3.34 -14.38
N THR A 136 0.90 -2.16 -13.76
CA THR A 136 -0.19 -1.40 -13.17
C THR A 136 -0.90 -2.15 -12.05
N ARG A 137 -0.16 -2.96 -11.27
CA ARG A 137 -0.71 -3.86 -10.23
C ARG A 137 -0.09 -3.66 -8.86
N ASN A 138 0.77 -2.65 -8.70
CA ASN A 138 1.52 -2.38 -7.48
C ASN A 138 0.73 -1.59 -6.41
N GLY A 139 -0.61 -1.60 -6.47
CA GLY A 139 -1.50 -0.93 -5.51
C GLY A 139 -2.18 -1.88 -4.52
N THR A 140 -2.18 -3.19 -4.82
CA THR A 140 -2.80 -4.23 -3.99
C THR A 140 -1.77 -5.34 -3.76
N PHE A 141 -0.98 -5.19 -2.70
CA PHE A 141 0.20 -6.04 -2.41
C PHE A 141 0.33 -6.44 -0.93
N THR A 142 -0.59 -6.00 -0.06
CA THR A 142 -0.61 -6.36 1.36
C THR A 142 -2.00 -6.17 1.95
N ASP A 143 -2.29 -6.83 3.07
CA ASP A 143 -3.51 -6.55 3.84
C ASP A 143 -3.37 -5.22 4.59
N MET A 144 -4.30 -4.30 4.40
CA MET A 144 -4.23 -2.99 5.07
C MET A 144 -4.32 -3.07 6.60
N GLY A 145 -4.78 -4.18 7.16
CA GLY A 145 -4.80 -4.43 8.60
C GLY A 145 -3.40 -4.50 9.24
N ILE A 146 -2.33 -4.74 8.47
CA ILE A 146 -0.95 -4.68 8.98
C ILE A 146 -0.26 -3.34 8.73
N VAL A 147 -0.88 -2.45 7.96
CA VAL A 147 -0.35 -1.11 7.69
C VAL A 147 -0.60 -0.23 8.92
N GLY A 148 0.48 0.35 9.45
CA GLY A 148 0.45 1.26 10.59
C GLY A 148 0.24 2.69 10.16
N ARG A 149 0.94 3.14 9.10
CA ARG A 149 0.75 4.49 8.53
C ARG A 149 1.12 4.49 7.06
N ILE A 150 0.72 5.54 6.36
CA ILE A 150 1.13 5.77 4.97
C ILE A 150 1.81 7.13 4.87
N GLU A 151 3.02 7.14 4.31
CA GLU A 151 3.80 8.35 4.07
C GLU A 151 3.73 8.70 2.58
N VAL A 152 3.26 9.91 2.26
CA VAL A 152 3.16 10.40 0.88
C VAL A 152 4.01 11.65 0.70
N ILE A 153 4.95 11.57 -0.22
CA ILE A 153 5.81 12.66 -0.64
C ILE A 153 5.41 13.06 -2.04
N ASN A 154 4.93 14.29 -2.19
CA ASN A 154 4.53 14.79 -3.49
C ASN A 154 5.73 15.22 -4.33
N GLY A 155 5.64 14.95 -5.63
CA GLY A 155 6.58 15.44 -6.63
C GLY A 155 7.79 14.51 -6.83
N PRO A 156 8.52 14.69 -7.94
CA PRO A 156 9.60 13.78 -8.31
C PRO A 156 10.65 13.62 -7.20
N SER A 157 10.99 12.38 -6.85
CA SER A 157 12.04 12.10 -5.87
C SER A 157 13.16 11.25 -6.47
N ALA A 158 14.36 11.82 -6.55
CA ALA A 158 15.56 11.06 -6.88
C ALA A 158 16.06 10.21 -5.69
N SER A 159 15.68 10.54 -4.46
CA SER A 159 16.16 9.85 -3.26
C SER A 159 15.55 8.45 -3.10
N GLU A 160 14.42 8.14 -3.72
CA GLU A 160 13.81 6.80 -3.66
C GLU A 160 14.11 5.95 -4.92
N GLY A 161 14.54 6.58 -6.01
CA GLY A 161 15.03 5.92 -7.21
C GLY A 161 14.12 6.03 -8.43
N ILE A 162 14.33 5.14 -9.40
CA ILE A 162 13.56 5.13 -10.65
C ILE A 162 12.09 4.82 -10.35
N GLY A 163 11.20 5.59 -10.97
CA GLY A 163 9.74 5.37 -10.89
C GLY A 163 8.99 6.36 -10.00
N ALA A 164 9.68 7.20 -9.21
CA ALA A 164 9.04 8.19 -8.34
C ALA A 164 8.69 9.50 -9.07
N THR A 165 8.11 9.43 -10.28
CA THR A 165 7.89 10.63 -11.11
C THR A 165 6.75 11.53 -10.62
N GLY A 166 5.71 10.96 -10.00
CA GLY A 166 4.65 11.72 -9.33
C GLY A 166 4.89 11.95 -7.84
N GLY A 167 5.85 11.23 -7.25
CA GLY A 167 6.06 11.16 -5.82
C GLY A 167 6.28 9.76 -5.33
N VAL A 168 6.27 9.62 -4.01
CA VAL A 168 6.50 8.38 -3.29
C VAL A 168 5.35 8.16 -2.33
N ILE A 169 4.84 6.93 -2.29
CA ILE A 169 3.83 6.47 -1.35
C ILE A 169 4.44 5.26 -0.65
N ASN A 170 4.73 5.39 0.64
CA ASN A 170 5.32 4.32 1.42
C ASN A 170 4.34 3.86 2.50
N TYR A 171 3.94 2.60 2.40
CA TYR A 171 3.10 1.93 3.37
C TYR A 171 4.04 1.37 4.45
N ILE A 172 3.92 1.87 5.67
CA ILE A 172 4.76 1.45 6.79
C ILE A 172 3.96 0.49 7.65
N SER A 173 4.52 -0.68 7.94
CA SER A 173 3.86 -1.67 8.77
C SER A 173 3.66 -1.18 10.20
N LYS A 174 2.72 -1.80 10.90
CA LYS A 174 2.58 -1.69 12.35
C LYS A 174 3.83 -2.19 13.05
N VAL A 175 4.07 -1.61 14.22
CA VAL A 175 5.04 -2.09 15.21
C VAL A 175 4.34 -2.14 16.57
N PRO A 176 4.65 -3.10 17.45
CA PRO A 176 4.14 -3.12 18.80
C PRO A 176 4.50 -1.83 19.56
N ASP A 177 3.50 -1.15 20.13
CA ASP A 177 3.67 0.13 20.81
C ASP A 177 3.77 -0.03 22.35
N LYS A 178 3.08 -1.02 22.93
CA LYS A 178 3.02 -1.29 24.37
C LYS A 178 3.79 -2.55 24.76
N ILE A 179 4.49 -2.52 25.90
CA ILE A 179 5.14 -3.69 26.50
C ILE A 179 4.09 -4.76 26.84
N GLY A 180 4.43 -6.02 26.58
CA GLY A 180 3.54 -7.17 26.73
C GLY A 180 3.14 -7.76 25.38
N SER A 181 2.10 -8.60 25.41
CA SER A 181 1.54 -9.21 24.20
C SER A 181 0.11 -8.75 23.97
N GLU A 182 -0.24 -8.52 22.71
CA GLU A 182 -1.60 -8.19 22.26
C GLU A 182 -1.99 -9.12 21.11
N THR A 183 -3.18 -9.71 21.20
CA THR A 183 -3.76 -10.52 20.12
C THR A 183 -5.03 -9.85 19.64
N THR A 184 -5.09 -9.54 18.34
CA THR A 184 -6.27 -8.98 17.70
C THR A 184 -6.87 -10.01 16.75
N PHE A 185 -8.12 -10.39 17.00
CA PHE A 185 -8.93 -11.16 16.06
C PHE A 185 -9.87 -10.21 15.30
N THR A 186 -9.92 -10.34 13.97
CA THR A 186 -10.79 -9.54 13.10
C THR A 186 -11.73 -10.46 12.36
N ALA A 187 -13.03 -10.24 12.50
CA ALA A 187 -14.05 -10.84 11.65
C ALA A 187 -14.90 -9.74 11.04
N ARG A 188 -15.13 -9.79 9.73
CA ARG A 188 -16.02 -8.85 9.02
C ARG A 188 -16.89 -9.62 8.04
N TYR A 189 -18.12 -9.18 7.90
CA TYR A 189 -19.03 -9.62 6.85
C TYR A 189 -19.36 -8.41 5.98
N LEU A 190 -19.33 -8.59 4.67
CA LEU A 190 -19.59 -7.57 3.67
C LEU A 190 -20.78 -8.03 2.83
N THR A 191 -21.71 -7.12 2.54
CA THR A 191 -22.83 -7.39 1.64
C THR A 191 -23.34 -6.08 1.06
N GLN A 192 -23.94 -6.16 -0.13
CA GLN A 192 -24.65 -5.06 -0.79
C GLN A 192 -26.15 -5.39 -0.93
N GLY A 193 -26.66 -6.35 -0.15
CA GLY A 193 -28.06 -6.77 -0.18
C GLY A 193 -28.39 -7.77 -1.30
N HIS A 194 -27.37 -8.32 -1.96
CA HIS A 194 -27.48 -9.36 -2.98
C HIS A 194 -26.72 -10.62 -2.54
N SER A 195 -27.27 -11.81 -2.77
CA SER A 195 -26.70 -13.09 -2.30
C SER A 195 -25.29 -13.38 -2.81
N ASP A 196 -24.95 -12.85 -3.98
CA ASP A 196 -23.67 -12.97 -4.66
C ASP A 196 -22.73 -11.79 -4.39
N SER A 197 -23.19 -10.77 -3.65
CA SER A 197 -22.35 -9.66 -3.16
C SER A 197 -21.69 -9.94 -1.81
N ASP A 198 -22.05 -11.06 -1.19
CA ASP A 198 -21.59 -11.43 0.14
C ASP A 198 -20.09 -11.72 0.13
N GLY A 199 -19.42 -11.32 1.21
CA GLY A 199 -18.00 -11.56 1.43
C GLY A 199 -17.68 -11.55 2.91
N TYR A 200 -16.48 -12.00 3.28
CA TYR A 200 -16.06 -12.01 4.66
C TYR A 200 -14.54 -11.88 4.80
N LYS A 201 -14.11 -11.27 5.90
CA LYS A 201 -12.71 -11.20 6.33
C LYS A 201 -12.54 -11.93 7.64
N LEU A 202 -11.50 -12.75 7.72
CA LEU A 202 -10.97 -13.28 8.96
C LEU A 202 -9.50 -12.88 9.07
N GLY A 203 -9.09 -12.39 10.23
CA GLY A 203 -7.73 -11.96 10.49
C GLY A 203 -7.31 -12.24 11.91
N LEU A 204 -6.04 -12.60 12.09
CA LEU A 204 -5.39 -12.76 13.38
C LEU A 204 -4.08 -11.99 13.35
N THR A 205 -3.89 -11.07 14.29
CA THR A 205 -2.62 -10.36 14.50
C THR A 205 -2.16 -10.59 15.92
N TYR A 206 -0.89 -10.94 16.08
CA TYR A 206 -0.23 -11.10 17.37
C TYR A 206 0.94 -10.14 17.42
N GLY A 207 0.95 -9.24 18.41
CA GLY A 207 2.05 -8.34 18.72
C GLY A 207 2.67 -8.71 20.07
N LEU A 208 3.98 -8.59 20.17
CA LEU A 208 4.76 -8.78 21.38
C LEU A 208 5.82 -7.70 21.44
N LYS A 209 5.91 -7.00 22.57
CA LYS A 209 6.98 -6.05 22.84
C LYS A 209 7.57 -6.32 24.20
N GLN A 210 8.89 -6.35 24.26
CA GLN A 210 9.69 -6.36 25.47
C GLN A 210 10.76 -5.28 25.34
N ASP A 211 11.60 -5.12 26.37
CA ASP A 211 12.61 -4.06 26.40
C ASP A 211 13.59 -4.15 25.22
N SER A 212 14.11 -5.35 24.95
CA SER A 212 15.14 -5.57 23.92
C SER A 212 14.61 -6.18 22.63
N TYR A 213 13.34 -6.59 22.55
CA TYR A 213 12.81 -7.19 21.33
C TYR A 213 11.33 -6.95 21.13
N ASP A 214 10.94 -6.97 19.87
CA ASP A 214 9.55 -6.85 19.45
C ASP A 214 9.27 -7.81 18.28
N PHE A 215 8.03 -8.25 18.21
CA PHE A 215 7.54 -9.12 17.17
C PHE A 215 6.09 -8.79 16.84
N ILE A 216 5.76 -8.83 15.56
CA ILE A 216 4.38 -8.81 15.08
C ILE A 216 4.21 -9.86 13.99
N GLY A 217 3.18 -10.67 14.13
CA GLY A 217 2.74 -11.66 13.14
C GLY A 217 1.29 -11.43 12.79
N ALA A 218 0.94 -11.50 11.52
CA ALA A 218 -0.42 -11.38 11.05
C ALA A 218 -0.73 -12.38 9.94
N VAL A 219 -1.91 -12.99 10.04
CA VAL A 219 -2.52 -13.78 8.97
C VAL A 219 -3.92 -13.25 8.68
N SER A 220 -4.29 -13.17 7.41
CA SER A 220 -5.68 -12.86 7.05
C SER A 220 -6.13 -13.59 5.79
N TYR A 221 -7.45 -13.80 5.73
CA TYR A 221 -8.19 -14.29 4.59
C TYR A 221 -9.36 -13.35 4.34
N LEU A 222 -9.57 -12.95 3.10
CA LEU A 222 -10.68 -12.09 2.72
C LEU A 222 -11.28 -12.58 1.40
N ASP A 223 -12.53 -12.97 1.49
CA ASP A 223 -13.42 -13.36 0.40
C ASP A 223 -14.32 -12.18 0.01
N ARG A 224 -14.41 -11.90 -1.28
CA ARG A 224 -15.27 -10.85 -1.84
C ARG A 224 -16.22 -11.45 -2.87
N GLY A 225 -17.50 -11.12 -2.76
CA GLY A 225 -18.48 -11.34 -3.81
C GLY A 225 -18.39 -10.32 -4.93
N ILE A 226 -19.36 -10.34 -5.85
CA ILE A 226 -19.49 -9.37 -6.93
C ILE A 226 -19.95 -8.01 -6.39
N ALA A 227 -19.47 -6.91 -6.98
CA ALA A 227 -19.92 -5.58 -6.63
C ALA A 227 -21.15 -5.18 -7.44
N TYR A 228 -22.03 -4.39 -6.82
CA TYR A 228 -23.21 -3.77 -7.43
C TYR A 228 -23.09 -2.25 -7.43
N ASP A 229 -23.64 -1.61 -8.46
CA ASP A 229 -23.79 -0.16 -8.51
C ASP A 229 -25.08 0.29 -7.79
N GLY A 230 -25.25 1.60 -7.62
CA GLY A 230 -26.43 2.18 -6.97
C GLY A 230 -27.76 1.95 -7.71
N LYS A 231 -27.75 1.35 -8.91
CA LYS A 231 -28.94 0.94 -9.66
C LYS A 231 -29.20 -0.57 -9.57
N GLY A 232 -28.45 -1.29 -8.73
CA GLY A 232 -28.58 -2.74 -8.55
C GLY A 232 -28.03 -3.55 -9.73
N ARG A 233 -27.14 -2.98 -10.55
CA ARG A 233 -26.46 -3.72 -11.63
C ARG A 233 -25.10 -4.20 -11.15
N THR A 234 -24.69 -5.38 -11.58
CA THR A 234 -23.33 -5.85 -11.34
C THR A 234 -22.33 -4.90 -11.98
N VAL A 235 -21.29 -4.53 -11.24
CA VAL A 235 -20.18 -3.72 -11.74
C VAL A 235 -19.36 -4.57 -12.70
N GLY A 236 -18.97 -3.98 -13.83
CA GLY A 236 -18.12 -4.64 -14.80
C GLY A 236 -16.76 -5.04 -14.23
N MET A 237 -16.33 -6.26 -14.56
CA MET A 237 -14.97 -6.70 -14.26
C MET A 237 -13.93 -5.79 -14.93
N ASN A 238 -12.80 -5.59 -14.28
CA ASN A 238 -11.68 -4.86 -14.84
C ASN A 238 -10.85 -5.79 -15.72
N THR A 239 -10.53 -5.36 -16.94
CA THR A 239 -9.77 -6.14 -17.95
C THR A 239 -8.40 -6.59 -17.46
N SER A 240 -7.81 -5.85 -16.52
CA SER A 240 -6.51 -6.19 -15.94
C SER A 240 -6.63 -7.02 -14.66
N GLY A 241 -7.85 -7.20 -14.12
CA GLY A 241 -8.19 -7.97 -12.91
C GLY A 241 -8.92 -7.14 -11.85
N SER A 242 -9.94 -7.71 -11.21
CA SER A 242 -10.90 -7.02 -10.32
C SER A 242 -10.66 -7.32 -8.84
N LEU A 243 -11.02 -6.40 -7.93
CA LEU A 243 -11.14 -6.74 -6.49
C LEU A 243 -12.45 -7.48 -6.19
N ALA A 244 -13.52 -7.19 -6.91
CA ALA A 244 -14.76 -7.95 -6.84
C ALA A 244 -14.53 -9.38 -7.36
N ASP A 245 -15.33 -10.33 -6.86
CA ASP A 245 -15.20 -11.76 -7.18
C ASP A 245 -13.80 -12.32 -6.95
N SER A 246 -13.22 -12.09 -5.77
CA SER A 246 -11.85 -12.49 -5.46
C SER A 246 -11.69 -13.04 -4.05
N GLU A 247 -10.63 -13.82 -3.87
CA GLU A 247 -10.10 -14.20 -2.57
C GLU A 247 -8.70 -13.63 -2.37
N SER A 248 -8.39 -13.22 -1.14
CA SER A 248 -7.07 -12.69 -0.76
C SER A 248 -6.56 -13.32 0.52
N ARG A 249 -5.26 -13.61 0.55
CA ARG A 249 -4.54 -14.29 1.63
C ARG A 249 -3.31 -13.46 1.99
N ASN A 250 -3.08 -13.24 3.27
CA ASN A 250 -1.95 -12.46 3.76
C ASN A 250 -1.17 -13.20 4.85
N ILE A 251 0.12 -13.31 4.56
CA ILE A 251 1.34 -13.58 5.31
C ILE A 251 2.07 -12.33 5.83
N TYR A 252 2.16 -12.01 7.13
CA TYR A 252 3.11 -10.98 7.56
C TYR A 252 3.81 -11.36 8.87
N LEU A 253 5.13 -11.25 8.91
CA LEU A 253 5.97 -11.45 10.08
C LEU A 253 7.02 -10.35 10.13
N LYS A 254 7.20 -9.72 11.28
CA LYS A 254 8.27 -8.76 11.53
C LYS A 254 8.75 -8.90 12.96
N GLY A 255 10.07 -9.01 13.12
CA GLY A 255 10.68 -9.09 14.44
C GLY A 255 11.96 -8.26 14.48
N GLY A 256 12.24 -7.67 15.63
CA GLY A 256 13.44 -6.91 15.85
C GLY A 256 14.05 -7.14 17.22
N TYR A 257 15.35 -6.99 17.30
CA TYR A 257 16.16 -7.16 18.50
C TYR A 257 17.13 -5.98 18.63
N ASN A 258 17.05 -5.28 19.76
CA ASN A 258 17.94 -4.19 20.13
C ASN A 258 19.09 -4.75 21.00
N PHE A 259 20.32 -4.33 20.71
CA PHE A 259 21.55 -4.77 21.39
C PHE A 259 22.63 -3.68 21.32
N GLY A 260 23.80 -3.95 21.88
CA GLY A 260 24.87 -2.96 22.05
C GLY A 260 24.71 -2.18 23.36
N GLU A 261 25.62 -1.24 23.60
CA GLU A 261 25.56 -0.35 24.76
C GLU A 261 24.27 0.49 24.67
N ASP A 262 23.48 0.50 25.74
CA ASP A 262 22.17 1.17 25.82
C ASP A 262 21.16 0.81 24.70
N GLY A 263 21.34 -0.33 24.01
CA GLY A 263 20.44 -0.77 22.93
C GLY A 263 20.54 0.06 21.65
N GLU A 264 21.68 0.69 21.39
CA GLU A 264 21.91 1.56 20.24
C GLU A 264 21.88 0.84 18.87
N GLN A 265 22.03 -0.48 18.85
CA GLN A 265 22.02 -1.30 17.64
C GLN A 265 20.72 -2.09 17.54
N ARG A 266 20.22 -2.27 16.33
CA ARG A 266 19.00 -3.04 16.07
C ARG A 266 19.15 -3.92 14.85
N LEU A 267 18.79 -5.19 14.98
CA LEU A 267 18.59 -6.10 13.85
C LEU A 267 17.09 -6.37 13.71
N GLN A 268 16.55 -6.24 12.50
CA GLN A 268 15.14 -6.45 12.22
C GLN A 268 14.95 -7.27 10.95
N ALA A 269 14.13 -8.30 11.03
CA ALA A 269 13.75 -9.12 9.89
C ALA A 269 12.26 -8.95 9.57
N THR A 270 11.90 -9.02 8.30
CA THR A 270 10.51 -8.99 7.86
C THR A 270 10.30 -9.98 6.73
N TYR A 271 9.17 -10.67 6.79
CA TYR A 271 8.64 -11.52 5.73
C TYR A 271 7.20 -11.12 5.47
N SER A 272 6.85 -10.91 4.21
CA SER A 272 5.48 -10.66 3.80
C SER A 272 5.14 -11.45 2.55
N ARG A 273 3.96 -12.05 2.54
CA ARG A 273 3.39 -12.69 1.36
C ARG A 273 1.92 -12.32 1.25
N PHE A 274 1.52 -11.76 0.14
CA PHE A 274 0.15 -11.40 -0.14
C PHE A 274 -0.23 -11.96 -1.50
N LYS A 275 -1.33 -12.72 -1.54
CA LYS A 275 -1.89 -13.21 -2.79
C LYS A 275 -3.36 -12.85 -2.87
N ILE A 276 -3.78 -12.25 -3.97
CA ILE A 276 -5.17 -12.07 -4.36
C ILE A 276 -5.41 -12.74 -5.71
N GLU A 277 -6.49 -13.50 -5.82
CA GLU A 277 -6.85 -14.28 -7.00
C GLU A 277 -8.35 -14.14 -7.25
N GLY A 278 -8.74 -13.93 -8.51
CA GLY A 278 -10.16 -13.93 -8.90
C GLY A 278 -10.75 -15.34 -8.80
N LYS A 279 -12.04 -15.43 -8.49
CA LYS A 279 -12.75 -16.73 -8.36
C LYS A 279 -13.17 -17.29 -9.71
N GLY A 280 -13.20 -16.49 -10.76
CA GLY A 280 -13.55 -16.88 -12.12
C GLY A 280 -15.03 -17.18 -12.29
N GLU A 281 -15.91 -16.62 -11.45
CA GLU A 281 -17.35 -16.88 -11.51
C GLU A 281 -18.11 -15.92 -12.43
N TRP A 282 -17.46 -14.84 -12.87
CA TRP A 282 -18.06 -13.76 -13.65
C TRP A 282 -17.25 -13.40 -14.90
N ILE A 283 -17.99 -13.09 -15.98
CA ILE A 283 -17.45 -12.58 -17.23
C ILE A 283 -17.87 -11.11 -17.39
N GLN A 284 -16.94 -10.28 -17.84
CA GLN A 284 -17.20 -8.89 -18.19
C GLN A 284 -18.15 -8.80 -19.40
N VAL A 285 -19.17 -7.96 -19.26
CA VAL A 285 -20.00 -7.50 -20.37
C VAL A 285 -19.61 -6.05 -20.65
N LEU A 286 -19.11 -5.81 -21.86
CA LEU A 286 -18.72 -4.47 -22.28
C LEU A 286 -19.94 -3.56 -22.37
N GLY A 287 -19.78 -2.39 -21.76
CA GLY A 287 -20.68 -1.27 -21.90
C GLY A 287 -20.50 -0.59 -23.25
N CYS A 288 -21.04 0.61 -23.37
CA CYS A 288 -20.83 1.44 -24.53
C CYS A 288 -20.68 2.91 -24.11
N ARG A 289 -19.70 3.59 -24.69
CA ARG A 289 -19.35 4.99 -24.39
C ARG A 289 -20.06 5.99 -25.31
N GLY A 290 -20.59 5.55 -26.45
CA GLY A 290 -21.33 6.39 -27.36
C GLY A 290 -21.33 5.92 -28.82
N PRO A 291 -21.64 6.82 -29.78
CA PRO A 291 -21.82 6.47 -31.19
C PRO A 291 -20.56 6.01 -31.92
N THR A 292 -19.38 6.25 -31.33
CA THR A 292 -18.08 5.87 -31.90
C THR A 292 -17.59 4.51 -31.40
N ASP A 293 -18.28 3.88 -30.45
CA ASP A 293 -17.95 2.52 -30.00
C ASP A 293 -18.42 1.48 -31.01
N SER A 294 -17.90 0.25 -30.88
CA SER A 294 -18.27 -0.88 -31.72
C SER A 294 -18.74 -2.04 -30.84
N PRO A 295 -20.04 -2.38 -30.82
CA PRO A 295 -21.14 -1.72 -31.55
C PRO A 295 -21.48 -0.32 -30.98
N PRO A 296 -22.02 0.60 -31.81
CA PRO A 296 -22.35 1.95 -31.36
C PRO A 296 -23.63 1.96 -30.53
N CYS A 297 -23.72 2.90 -29.59
CA CYS A 297 -24.93 3.17 -28.81
C CYS A 297 -25.28 4.65 -28.82
N ALA A 298 -26.57 4.96 -28.81
CA ALA A 298 -27.06 6.34 -28.68
C ALA A 298 -26.90 6.87 -27.24
N THR A 299 -27.15 6.01 -26.25
CA THR A 299 -27.06 6.35 -24.82
C THR A 299 -25.94 5.55 -24.18
N PRO A 300 -24.92 6.19 -23.59
CA PRO A 300 -23.84 5.48 -22.92
C PRO A 300 -24.34 4.65 -21.72
N TYR A 301 -23.75 3.48 -21.54
CA TYR A 301 -23.99 2.62 -20.38
C TYR A 301 -22.68 1.95 -19.93
N PRO A 302 -22.48 1.78 -18.61
CA PRO A 302 -21.24 1.22 -18.10
C PRO A 302 -21.13 -0.28 -18.40
N ASN A 303 -19.92 -0.80 -18.26
CA ASN A 303 -19.67 -2.23 -18.22
C ASN A 303 -20.45 -2.88 -17.08
N THR A 304 -20.91 -4.11 -17.30
CA THR A 304 -21.53 -4.96 -16.28
C THR A 304 -20.86 -6.33 -16.27
N SER A 305 -21.36 -7.26 -15.44
CA SER A 305 -20.83 -8.63 -15.38
C SER A 305 -21.95 -9.65 -15.33
N VAL A 306 -21.74 -10.80 -15.96
CA VAL A 306 -22.67 -11.94 -15.91
C VAL A 306 -21.96 -13.19 -15.42
N LYS A 307 -22.67 -14.08 -14.75
CA LYS A 307 -22.08 -15.34 -14.29
C LYS A 307 -21.59 -16.17 -15.48
N GLY A 308 -20.40 -16.73 -15.34
CA GLY A 308 -19.78 -17.57 -16.34
C GLY A 308 -18.27 -17.61 -16.20
N GLN A 309 -17.66 -18.51 -16.95
CA GLN A 309 -16.21 -18.65 -17.04
C GLN A 309 -15.83 -18.95 -18.49
N ILE A 310 -14.68 -18.44 -18.93
CA ILE A 310 -14.11 -18.82 -20.23
C ILE A 310 -13.42 -20.18 -20.07
N PHE A 311 -13.94 -21.20 -20.75
CA PHE A 311 -13.42 -22.56 -20.65
C PHE A 311 -11.91 -22.62 -20.99
N GLY A 312 -11.14 -23.33 -20.15
CA GLY A 312 -9.70 -23.49 -20.32
C GLY A 312 -8.84 -22.28 -19.89
N SER A 313 -9.44 -21.18 -19.47
CA SER A 313 -8.74 -20.02 -18.91
C SER A 313 -8.56 -20.13 -17.40
N LYS A 314 -7.57 -19.40 -16.86
CA LYS A 314 -7.41 -19.15 -15.42
C LYS A 314 -7.93 -17.74 -15.10
N ASP A 315 -8.02 -17.37 -13.83
CA ASP A 315 -8.31 -15.99 -13.46
C ASP A 315 -7.03 -15.17 -13.21
N ALA A 316 -7.19 -13.85 -13.16
CA ALA A 316 -6.18 -12.88 -12.78
C ALA A 316 -5.79 -13.06 -11.32
N PHE A 317 -4.51 -12.83 -11.04
CA PHE A 317 -3.99 -12.82 -9.68
C PHE A 317 -2.86 -11.81 -9.53
N ASN A 318 -2.60 -11.42 -8.29
CA ASN A 318 -1.40 -10.73 -7.84
C ASN A 318 -0.80 -11.56 -6.70
N ASP A 319 0.45 -12.00 -6.83
CA ASP A 319 1.22 -12.69 -5.78
C ASP A 319 2.48 -11.87 -5.51
N PHE A 320 2.59 -11.36 -4.28
CA PHE A 320 3.66 -10.49 -3.83
C PHE A 320 4.32 -11.14 -2.62
N GLU A 321 5.62 -11.40 -2.71
CA GLU A 321 6.39 -11.99 -1.63
C GLU A 321 7.67 -11.18 -1.42
N GLN A 322 7.95 -10.78 -0.18
CA GLN A 322 9.16 -10.02 0.13
C GLN A 322 9.79 -10.43 1.45
N TYR A 323 11.10 -10.31 1.49
CA TYR A 323 11.97 -10.53 2.62
C TYR A 323 12.85 -9.30 2.81
N SER A 324 13.06 -8.89 4.05
CA SER A 324 14.05 -7.87 4.35
C SER A 324 14.77 -8.12 5.66
N LEU A 325 16.04 -7.76 5.67
CA LEU A 325 16.88 -7.70 6.85
C LEU A 325 17.43 -6.27 6.96
N GLN A 326 17.14 -5.64 8.08
CA GLN A 326 17.58 -4.29 8.40
C GLN A 326 18.50 -4.32 9.62
N TYR A 327 19.64 -3.67 9.50
CA TYR A 327 20.51 -3.34 10.62
C TYR A 327 20.59 -1.83 10.79
N THR A 328 20.45 -1.37 12.03
CA THR A 328 20.57 0.04 12.41
C THR A 328 21.56 0.19 13.56
N HIS A 329 22.39 1.22 13.53
CA HIS A 329 23.28 1.62 14.62
C HIS A 329 23.13 3.13 14.86
N GLN A 330 22.74 3.56 16.07
CA GLN A 330 22.49 4.98 16.34
C GLN A 330 23.77 5.82 16.41
N ASP A 331 24.86 5.30 16.98
CA ASP A 331 26.13 6.03 17.11
C ASP A 331 27.33 5.38 16.36
N PHE A 332 27.15 5.13 15.07
CA PHE A 332 28.22 4.62 14.21
C PHE A 332 29.08 5.78 13.68
N PHE A 333 30.28 5.93 14.23
CA PHE A 333 31.21 7.04 13.89
C PHE A 333 30.58 8.44 14.08
N GLY A 334 29.82 8.64 15.16
CA GLY A 334 29.16 9.91 15.46
C GLY A 334 27.94 10.19 14.59
N GLY A 335 27.33 9.15 14.01
CA GLY A 335 26.14 9.26 13.17
C GLY A 335 25.33 7.97 13.13
N ARG A 336 24.11 8.04 12.63
CA ARG A 336 23.22 6.90 12.48
C ARG A 336 23.50 6.15 11.19
N LEU A 337 23.78 4.85 11.28
CA LEU A 337 23.89 3.93 10.15
C LEU A 337 22.61 3.12 10.01
N ASP A 338 22.13 2.97 8.77
CA ASP A 338 21.05 2.05 8.40
C ASP A 338 21.47 1.24 7.16
N LEU A 339 21.32 -0.08 7.25
CA LEU A 339 21.58 -1.04 6.18
C LEU A 339 20.33 -1.88 5.98
N VAL A 340 19.81 -1.96 4.75
CA VAL A 340 18.63 -2.76 4.42
C VAL A 340 18.95 -3.64 3.22
N GLY A 341 19.02 -4.95 3.44
CA GLY A 341 19.02 -5.95 2.39
C GLY A 341 17.60 -6.47 2.17
N TYR A 342 17.17 -6.59 0.91
CA TYR A 342 15.84 -7.12 0.60
C TYR A 342 15.82 -8.00 -0.65
N LYS A 343 14.82 -8.88 -0.70
CA LYS A 343 14.40 -9.64 -1.88
C LYS A 343 12.89 -9.51 -2.02
N ALA A 344 12.39 -9.26 -3.21
CA ALA A 344 10.96 -9.16 -3.49
C ALA A 344 10.64 -9.86 -4.81
N ASP A 345 9.76 -10.86 -4.74
CA ASP A 345 9.27 -11.64 -5.87
C ASP A 345 7.81 -11.27 -6.13
N GLN A 346 7.47 -11.09 -7.40
CA GLN A 346 6.15 -10.64 -7.83
C GLN A 346 5.70 -11.43 -9.04
N ALA A 347 4.44 -11.87 -9.02
CA ALA A 347 3.79 -12.48 -10.15
C ALA A 347 2.39 -11.88 -10.34
N MET A 348 2.04 -11.56 -11.58
CA MET A 348 0.78 -10.93 -11.94
C MET A 348 0.24 -11.61 -13.18
N ARG A 349 -0.96 -12.20 -13.10
CA ARG A 349 -1.67 -12.73 -14.28
C ARG A 349 -2.84 -11.83 -14.62
N TYR A 350 -3.04 -11.63 -15.91
CA TYR A 350 -4.13 -10.84 -16.47
C TYR A 350 -5.26 -11.75 -16.98
N LEU A 351 -6.43 -11.17 -17.24
CA LEU A 351 -7.58 -11.92 -17.75
C LEU A 351 -7.29 -12.54 -19.13
N PRO A 352 -8.01 -13.63 -19.50
CA PRO A 352 -7.93 -14.22 -20.84
C PRO A 352 -8.19 -13.21 -21.95
N GLU A 353 -7.33 -13.22 -22.96
CA GLU A 353 -7.43 -12.37 -24.15
C GLU A 353 -7.70 -13.22 -25.40
N ASN A 354 -8.61 -12.78 -26.27
CA ASN A 354 -8.88 -13.40 -27.56
C ASN A 354 -8.15 -12.63 -28.68
N GLY A 355 -6.83 -12.64 -28.64
CA GLY A 355 -5.97 -12.07 -29.68
C GLY A 355 -5.41 -13.13 -30.62
N ASP A 356 -5.24 -12.78 -31.90
CA ASP A 356 -4.61 -13.66 -32.90
C ASP A 356 -3.17 -14.04 -32.50
N ASP A 357 -2.47 -13.11 -31.84
CA ASP A 357 -1.13 -13.27 -31.25
C ASP A 357 -1.10 -14.24 -30.05
N LYS A 358 -2.26 -14.53 -29.47
CA LYS A 358 -2.42 -15.46 -28.34
C LYS A 358 -2.80 -16.86 -28.80
N GLN A 359 -3.11 -17.08 -30.07
CA GLN A 359 -3.43 -18.40 -30.60
C GLN A 359 -2.18 -19.25 -30.88
N LEU A 360 -2.32 -20.57 -30.85
CA LEU A 360 -1.27 -21.51 -31.27
C LEU A 360 -1.15 -21.63 -32.79
N VAL A 361 -2.26 -21.37 -33.49
CA VAL A 361 -2.35 -21.37 -34.95
C VAL A 361 -3.06 -20.10 -35.39
N LYS A 362 -2.74 -19.62 -36.59
CA LYS A 362 -3.33 -18.39 -37.13
C LYS A 362 -4.84 -18.57 -37.33
N VAL A 363 -5.63 -17.61 -36.83
CA VAL A 363 -7.08 -17.56 -37.05
C VAL A 363 -7.34 -17.05 -38.47
N GLY A 364 -8.18 -17.76 -39.20
CA GLY A 364 -8.54 -17.41 -40.58
C GLY A 364 -9.86 -18.08 -41.00
N PRO A 365 -10.30 -17.87 -42.25
CA PRO A 365 -11.51 -18.51 -42.77
C PRO A 365 -11.42 -20.04 -42.67
N GLY A 366 -12.36 -20.67 -41.97
CA GLY A 366 -12.35 -22.12 -41.71
C GLY A 366 -11.52 -22.56 -40.50
N PHE A 367 -11.13 -21.62 -39.62
CA PHE A 367 -10.52 -21.97 -38.35
C PHE A 367 -11.45 -22.89 -37.53
N ASP A 368 -10.89 -24.00 -37.07
CA ASP A 368 -11.57 -24.93 -36.19
C ASP A 368 -11.65 -24.31 -34.79
N GLU A 369 -12.82 -23.79 -34.44
CA GLU A 369 -13.09 -23.12 -33.16
C GLU A 369 -12.81 -24.01 -31.94
N SER A 370 -12.78 -25.34 -32.11
CA SER A 370 -12.36 -26.25 -31.02
C SER A 370 -10.88 -26.09 -30.63
N LYS A 371 -10.06 -25.47 -31.49
CA LYS A 371 -8.64 -25.17 -31.26
C LYS A 371 -8.41 -23.78 -30.69
N ARG A 372 -9.47 -22.98 -30.47
CA ARG A 372 -9.32 -21.63 -29.90
C ARG A 372 -8.84 -21.75 -28.47
N ILE A 373 -7.80 -20.99 -28.14
CA ILE A 373 -7.32 -20.84 -26.77
C ILE A 373 -7.47 -19.39 -26.32
N TYR A 374 -7.67 -19.21 -25.02
CA TYR A 374 -7.74 -17.89 -24.40
C TYR A 374 -6.53 -17.75 -23.49
N ASP A 375 -5.37 -17.51 -24.09
CA ASP A 375 -4.13 -17.39 -23.35
C ASP A 375 -4.07 -16.08 -22.57
N GLN A 376 -3.20 -16.05 -21.57
CA GLN A 376 -3.17 -15.00 -20.57
C GLN A 376 -1.75 -14.52 -20.39
N SER A 377 -1.54 -13.22 -20.38
CA SER A 377 -0.22 -12.73 -20.06
C SER A 377 0.05 -12.83 -18.56
N GLU A 378 1.28 -13.15 -18.20
CA GLU A 378 1.74 -13.25 -16.81
C GLU A 378 3.11 -12.59 -16.70
N ILE A 379 3.19 -11.55 -15.87
CA ILE A 379 4.44 -10.86 -15.55
C ILE A 379 5.03 -11.54 -14.32
N VAL A 380 6.34 -11.79 -14.36
CA VAL A 380 7.12 -12.23 -13.21
C VAL A 380 8.30 -11.28 -13.05
N SER A 381 8.50 -10.76 -11.84
CA SER A 381 9.62 -9.90 -11.46
C SER A 381 10.29 -10.43 -10.20
N ASN A 382 11.62 -10.53 -10.23
CA ASN A 382 12.45 -10.92 -9.10
C ASN A 382 13.42 -9.78 -8.81
N LYS A 383 13.24 -9.13 -7.67
CA LYS A 383 14.05 -8.00 -7.23
C LYS A 383 14.89 -8.38 -6.04
N LYS A 384 16.10 -7.87 -6.00
CA LYS A 384 16.94 -7.85 -4.79
C LYS A 384 17.67 -6.53 -4.71
N GLY A 385 17.94 -6.08 -3.51
CA GLY A 385 18.68 -4.85 -3.32
C GLY A 385 19.32 -4.71 -1.97
N LEU A 386 20.27 -3.79 -1.92
CA LEU A 386 20.93 -3.33 -0.72
C LEU A 386 20.81 -1.82 -0.69
N ARG A 387 20.25 -1.27 0.38
CA ARG A 387 20.21 0.17 0.64
C ARG A 387 21.08 0.46 1.84
N THR A 388 21.89 1.49 1.74
CA THR A 388 22.73 1.97 2.84
C THR A 388 22.48 3.45 3.04
N SER A 389 22.44 3.89 4.28
CA SER A 389 22.46 5.30 4.63
C SER A 389 23.23 5.53 5.91
N TRP A 390 24.05 6.57 5.92
CA TRP A 390 24.71 7.10 7.10
C TRP A 390 24.35 8.57 7.22
N THR A 391 23.85 8.95 8.39
CA THR A 391 23.40 10.31 8.68
C THR A 391 24.10 10.83 9.91
N ARG A 392 24.74 11.99 9.79
CA ARG A 392 25.35 12.71 10.91
C ARG A 392 24.66 14.05 11.10
N SER A 393 24.19 14.31 12.31
CA SER A 393 23.36 15.49 12.64
C SER A 393 24.17 16.78 12.85
N ALA A 394 25.48 16.67 13.05
CA ALA A 394 26.39 17.81 13.17
C ALA A 394 27.73 17.52 12.49
N LEU A 395 28.11 18.41 11.57
CA LEU A 395 29.39 18.37 10.87
C LEU A 395 30.24 19.58 11.30
N PHE A 396 31.52 19.34 11.63
CA PHE A 396 32.47 20.38 12.04
C PHE A 396 31.99 21.25 13.22
N ASP A 397 31.28 20.67 14.19
CA ASP A 397 30.66 21.36 15.33
C ASP A 397 29.64 22.46 14.96
N VAL A 398 29.20 22.49 13.70
CA VAL A 398 28.13 23.37 13.25
C VAL A 398 26.79 22.70 13.54
N SER A 399 26.11 23.19 14.58
CA SER A 399 24.76 22.73 14.91
C SER A 399 23.78 23.01 13.77
N GLY A 400 23.12 21.95 13.30
CA GLY A 400 22.16 22.01 12.20
C GLY A 400 22.74 21.72 10.82
N LEU A 401 24.05 21.53 10.66
CA LEU A 401 24.62 21.05 9.41
C LEU A 401 24.63 19.52 9.39
N GLU A 402 23.65 18.94 8.70
CA GLU A 402 23.48 17.49 8.59
C GLU A 402 24.11 16.95 7.31
N LEU A 403 24.82 15.84 7.43
CA LEU A 403 25.37 15.10 6.29
C LEU A 403 24.65 13.76 6.16
N HIS A 404 24.05 13.54 4.99
CA HIS A 404 23.47 12.27 4.58
C HIS A 404 24.28 11.69 3.42
N THR A 405 24.72 10.45 3.57
CA THR A 405 25.40 9.71 2.50
C THR A 405 24.83 8.30 2.43
N GLY A 406 24.90 7.66 1.27
CA GLY A 406 24.40 6.31 1.10
C GLY A 406 24.66 5.76 -0.29
N VAL A 407 24.56 4.45 -0.42
CA VAL A 407 24.64 3.74 -1.70
C VAL A 407 23.50 2.72 -1.74
N ASP A 408 22.77 2.74 -2.85
CA ASP A 408 21.76 1.74 -3.16
C ASP A 408 22.18 0.91 -4.37
N LEU A 409 22.04 -0.40 -4.21
CA LEU A 409 22.25 -1.40 -5.24
C LEU A 409 20.92 -2.10 -5.47
N VAL A 410 20.47 -2.18 -6.72
CA VAL A 410 19.24 -2.88 -7.08
C VAL A 410 19.50 -3.74 -8.31
N GLU A 411 19.02 -4.97 -8.27
CA GLU A 411 18.92 -5.87 -9.41
C GLU A 411 17.45 -6.29 -9.54
N ASP A 412 16.88 -6.11 -10.73
CA ASP A 412 15.52 -6.56 -11.08
C ASP A 412 15.59 -7.40 -12.34
N ARG A 413 15.00 -8.59 -12.29
CA ARG A 413 14.80 -9.44 -13.46
C ARG A 413 13.30 -9.56 -13.71
N ALA A 414 12.85 -9.11 -14.87
CA ALA A 414 11.44 -9.15 -15.23
C ALA A 414 11.22 -9.85 -16.57
N GLN A 415 10.12 -10.58 -16.71
CA GLN A 415 9.69 -11.18 -17.96
C GLN A 415 8.16 -11.20 -18.06
N GLN A 416 7.65 -11.39 -19.27
CA GLN A 416 6.22 -11.66 -19.48
C GLN A 416 6.06 -12.91 -20.34
N ARG A 417 5.28 -13.87 -19.84
CA ARG A 417 4.98 -15.13 -20.53
C ARG A 417 3.48 -15.25 -20.78
N LEU A 418 3.12 -16.20 -21.63
CA LEU A 418 1.76 -16.67 -21.77
C LEU A 418 1.51 -17.84 -20.81
N ALA A 419 0.53 -17.71 -19.92
CA ALA A 419 0.36 -18.55 -18.74
C ALA A 419 -0.16 -19.95 -19.03
N LEU A 420 -0.87 -20.14 -20.15
CA LEU A 420 -1.37 -21.47 -20.56
C LEU A 420 -0.33 -22.22 -21.39
N THR A 421 0.33 -21.52 -22.32
CA THR A 421 1.25 -22.15 -23.29
C THR A 421 2.73 -22.07 -22.92
N ASN A 422 3.10 -21.31 -21.88
CA ASN A 422 4.48 -21.00 -21.49
C ASN A 422 5.32 -20.34 -22.60
N ARG A 423 4.69 -19.81 -23.65
CA ARG A 423 5.40 -19.07 -24.70
C ARG A 423 5.90 -17.73 -24.14
N VAL A 424 7.07 -17.32 -24.61
CA VAL A 424 7.64 -16.01 -24.27
C VAL A 424 6.82 -14.92 -24.98
N TRP A 425 6.32 -13.94 -24.22
CA TRP A 425 5.63 -12.78 -24.75
C TRP A 425 6.56 -11.56 -24.78
N VAL A 426 7.20 -11.27 -23.64
CA VAL A 426 8.32 -10.32 -23.53
C VAL A 426 9.50 -11.10 -22.96
N PRO A 427 10.67 -11.10 -23.62
CA PRO A 427 11.84 -11.84 -23.18
C PRO A 427 12.31 -11.37 -21.80
N PRO A 428 13.06 -12.22 -21.06
CA PRO A 428 13.65 -11.83 -19.79
C PRO A 428 14.58 -10.62 -19.94
N MET A 429 14.33 -9.60 -19.12
CA MET A 429 15.14 -8.39 -19.00
C MET A 429 15.82 -8.37 -17.64
N ASP A 430 17.07 -7.92 -17.60
CA ASP A 430 17.87 -7.75 -16.38
C ASP A 430 18.24 -6.26 -16.25
N TYR A 431 17.99 -5.69 -15.08
CA TYR A 431 18.29 -4.31 -14.74
C TYR A 431 19.15 -4.27 -13.50
N LYS A 432 20.32 -3.64 -13.62
CA LYS A 432 21.24 -3.40 -12.50
C LYS A 432 21.46 -1.91 -12.33
N SER A 433 21.36 -1.45 -11.09
CA SER A 433 21.49 -0.04 -10.74
C SER A 433 22.37 0.13 -9.51
N THR A 434 23.27 1.12 -9.60
CA THR A 434 24.00 1.65 -8.44
C THR A 434 23.69 3.13 -8.33
N ARG A 435 23.22 3.58 -7.17
CA ARG A 435 22.92 4.98 -6.89
C ARG A 435 23.67 5.43 -5.64
N ALA A 436 24.38 6.54 -5.74
CA ALA A 436 24.91 7.23 -4.57
C ALA A 436 23.92 8.32 -4.13
N LEU A 437 23.62 8.37 -2.83
CA LEU A 437 22.94 9.48 -2.18
C LEU A 437 24.01 10.33 -1.49
N ARG A 438 24.03 11.64 -1.76
CA ARG A 438 24.83 12.62 -1.03
C ARG A 438 24.00 13.88 -0.86
N ALA A 439 23.74 14.27 0.37
CA ALA A 439 23.05 15.52 0.68
C ALA A 439 23.67 16.14 1.94
N ALA A 440 23.99 17.43 1.86
CA ALA A 440 24.31 18.24 3.03
C ALA A 440 23.16 19.24 3.20
N VAL A 441 22.51 19.23 4.37
CA VAL A 441 21.34 20.07 4.64
C VAL A 441 21.65 20.93 5.85
N LEU A 442 21.53 22.24 5.70
CA LEU A 442 21.61 23.17 6.82
C LEU A 442 20.19 23.42 7.35
N GLY A 443 19.87 22.86 8.51
CA GLY A 443 18.62 23.10 9.22
C GLY A 443 18.52 24.55 9.66
N HIS A 444 17.40 25.22 9.35
CA HIS A 444 17.09 26.52 9.93
C HIS A 444 16.83 26.36 11.44
N ARG A 445 17.57 27.11 12.27
CA ARG A 445 17.23 27.26 13.69
C ARG A 445 15.80 27.84 13.77
N PRO A 446 14.94 27.37 14.69
CA PRO A 446 13.76 28.14 15.05
C PRO A 446 14.23 29.53 15.49
N ALA A 447 13.57 30.57 14.99
CA ALA A 447 13.87 31.94 15.41
C ALA A 447 13.78 32.03 16.93
N ASP A 448 14.86 32.48 17.55
CA ASP A 448 14.94 32.71 18.99
C ASP A 448 13.88 33.78 19.37
N PRO A 449 12.87 33.45 20.19
CA PRO A 449 11.85 34.40 20.59
C PRO A 449 12.38 35.52 21.50
N GLU A 450 13.64 35.47 21.94
CA GLU A 450 14.22 36.46 22.85
C GLU A 450 15.01 37.60 22.19
N ARG A 451 15.18 37.62 20.86
CA ARG A 451 15.74 38.81 20.18
C ARG A 451 14.66 39.87 19.95
N ARG A 452 14.21 40.51 21.02
CA ARG A 452 13.64 41.87 20.93
C ARG A 452 14.78 42.82 20.58
N LEU A 453 14.66 43.49 19.44
CA LEU A 453 15.45 44.67 19.12
C LEU A 453 15.23 45.72 20.23
N PRO A 454 16.28 46.35 20.78
CA PRO A 454 16.08 47.56 21.58
C PRO A 454 15.47 48.66 20.70
N ALA A 455 14.55 49.40 21.31
CA ALA A 455 13.59 50.33 20.69
C ALA A 455 14.17 51.34 19.70
#